data_AF-A0A1G0SSA4-F1
#
_entry.id   AF-A0A1G0SSA4-F1
#
_cell.length_a   1.000
_cell.length_b   1.000
_cell.length_c   1.000
_cell.angle_alpha   90.00
_cell.angle_beta   90.00
_cell.angle_gamma   90.00
#
_symmetry.space_group_name_H-M   'P 1'
#
loop_
_entity.id
_entity.type
_entity.pdbx_description
1 polymer ?
#
loop_
_entity_poly.entity_id
_entity_poly.type
_entity_poly.pdbx_seq_one_letter_code
_entity_poly.pdbx_strand_id
1 'polypeptide(L)'
;MRKKNKRVDAYIEKAQPFAKPILTKLRGLIHKGNPEVEETIKWGMPSFEYKGPFCSFASFKQHAVFGFWKYKLIKDPKGYLGEIFNKGGDAMGNLGRITSIKDLPPDKIIIDFVKQAKKLNDDGVKLPAKPKKPKTELVIPDYFINPIKQNKKAFETFNSFSYSHKKEYLEWITEAKTDETKNKRITTTIEWLSEGRSRNWKYKKK
;
A
#
# COMPACT_ATOMS: atom_id res chain seq x y z
N MET A 1 -15.53 -8.26 -27.41
CA MET A 1 -15.82 -8.13 -25.96
C MET A 1 -14.75 -8.90 -25.19
N ARG A 2 -14.03 -8.29 -24.24
CA ARG A 2 -13.08 -9.03 -23.39
C ARG A 2 -13.86 -10.04 -22.54
N LYS A 3 -13.36 -11.27 -22.48
CA LYS A 3 -14.04 -12.42 -21.88
C LYS A 3 -13.92 -12.34 -20.36
N LYS A 4 -15.03 -12.58 -19.64
CA LYS A 4 -15.03 -12.76 -18.18
C LYS A 4 -13.97 -13.81 -17.77
N ASN A 5 -13.22 -13.55 -16.71
CA ASN A 5 -12.12 -14.38 -16.25
C ASN A 5 -12.61 -15.50 -15.31
N LYS A 6 -12.38 -16.75 -15.72
CA LYS A 6 -12.76 -17.96 -14.95
C LYS A 6 -12.19 -18.01 -13.53
N ARG A 7 -11.07 -17.33 -13.27
CA ARG A 7 -10.49 -17.24 -11.92
C ARG A 7 -11.33 -16.38 -10.98
N VAL A 8 -12.03 -15.39 -11.52
CA VAL A 8 -12.99 -14.58 -10.74
C VAL A 8 -14.26 -15.39 -10.46
N ASP A 9 -14.71 -16.22 -11.40
CA ASP A 9 -15.81 -17.17 -11.16
C ASP A 9 -15.47 -18.12 -10.00
N ALA A 10 -14.31 -18.78 -10.06
CA ALA A 10 -13.85 -19.67 -9.01
C ALA A 10 -13.66 -18.97 -7.64
N TYR A 11 -13.29 -17.69 -7.64
CA TYR A 11 -13.22 -16.90 -6.41
C TYR A 11 -14.61 -16.69 -5.80
N ILE A 12 -15.60 -16.29 -6.61
CA ILE A 12 -16.98 -16.07 -6.16
C ILE A 12 -17.61 -17.37 -5.66
N GLU A 13 -17.38 -18.50 -6.34
CA GLU A 13 -17.89 -19.81 -5.93
C GLU A 13 -17.39 -20.23 -4.53
N LYS A 14 -16.16 -19.86 -4.18
CA LYS A 14 -15.55 -20.16 -2.87
C LYS A 14 -15.89 -19.13 -1.79
N ALA A 15 -16.51 -18.01 -2.14
CA ALA A 15 -16.91 -16.99 -1.17
C ALA A 15 -18.02 -17.49 -0.25
N GLN A 16 -18.16 -16.86 0.92
CA GLN A 16 -19.24 -17.13 1.85
C GLN A 16 -20.62 -16.89 1.20
N PRO A 17 -21.68 -17.64 1.58
CA PRO A 17 -22.99 -17.55 0.93
C PRO A 17 -23.54 -16.12 0.81
N PHE A 18 -23.38 -15.30 1.84
CA PHE A 18 -23.83 -13.89 1.82
C PHE A 18 -23.08 -13.04 0.78
N ALA A 19 -21.80 -13.34 0.52
CA ALA A 19 -20.94 -12.57 -0.36
C ALA A 19 -21.16 -12.89 -1.84
N LYS A 20 -21.52 -14.13 -2.18
CA LYS A 20 -21.76 -14.55 -3.58
C LYS A 20 -22.70 -13.62 -4.37
N PRO A 21 -23.90 -13.27 -3.87
CA PRO A 21 -24.79 -12.37 -4.60
C PRO A 21 -24.21 -10.95 -4.71
N ILE A 22 -23.52 -10.47 -3.67
CA ILE A 22 -22.86 -9.15 -3.67
C ILE A 22 -21.80 -9.08 -4.77
N LEU A 23 -20.85 -10.02 -4.79
CA LEU A 23 -19.74 -10.03 -5.74
C LEU A 23 -20.23 -10.22 -7.18
N THR A 24 -21.23 -11.09 -7.38
CA THR A 24 -21.85 -11.31 -8.69
C THR A 24 -22.49 -10.03 -9.22
N LYS A 25 -23.26 -9.34 -8.37
CA LYS A 25 -23.89 -8.06 -8.71
C LYS A 25 -22.85 -6.99 -9.05
N LEU A 26 -21.85 -6.81 -8.20
CA LEU A 26 -20.77 -5.85 -8.42
C LEU A 26 -20.04 -6.10 -9.76
N ARG A 27 -19.66 -7.35 -10.03
CA ARG A 27 -19.02 -7.74 -11.29
C ARG A 27 -19.89 -7.38 -12.50
N GLY A 28 -21.19 -7.64 -12.43
CA GLY A 28 -22.14 -7.26 -13.48
C GLY A 28 -22.18 -5.75 -13.71
N LEU A 29 -22.24 -4.96 -12.64
CA LEU A 29 -22.29 -3.50 -12.72
C LEU A 29 -20.98 -2.89 -13.24
N ILE A 30 -19.82 -3.47 -12.89
CA ILE A 30 -18.52 -3.07 -13.42
C ILE A 30 -18.47 -3.23 -14.95
N HIS A 31 -18.86 -4.40 -15.47
CA HIS A 31 -18.94 -4.64 -16.93
C HIS A 31 -19.98 -3.77 -17.62
N LYS A 32 -21.11 -3.49 -16.96
CA LYS A 32 -22.14 -2.60 -17.51
C LYS A 32 -21.66 -1.15 -17.61
N GLY A 33 -20.87 -0.68 -16.64
CA GLY A 33 -20.30 0.67 -16.65
C GLY A 33 -19.07 0.81 -17.55
N ASN A 34 -18.29 -0.27 -17.73
CA ASN A 34 -17.13 -0.31 -18.60
C ASN A 34 -16.95 -1.71 -19.25
N PRO A 35 -17.51 -1.94 -20.45
CA PRO A 35 -17.39 -3.24 -21.15
C PRO A 35 -15.97 -3.62 -21.60
N GLU A 36 -15.03 -2.67 -21.59
CA GLU A 36 -13.65 -2.86 -22.00
C GLU A 36 -12.73 -3.30 -20.85
N VAL A 37 -13.26 -3.32 -19.62
CA VAL A 37 -12.51 -3.66 -18.42
C VAL A 37 -11.95 -5.09 -18.48
N GLU A 38 -10.73 -5.25 -18.01
CA GLU A 38 -10.07 -6.55 -17.89
C GLU A 38 -10.14 -7.07 -16.46
N GLU A 39 -10.42 -8.35 -16.31
CA GLU A 39 -10.45 -9.03 -15.02
C GLU A 39 -9.15 -9.80 -14.78
N THR A 40 -8.60 -9.66 -13.59
CA THR A 40 -7.42 -10.40 -13.13
C THR A 40 -7.54 -10.76 -11.65
N ILE A 41 -6.56 -11.49 -11.12
CA ILE A 41 -6.41 -11.77 -9.70
C ILE A 41 -5.06 -11.20 -9.24
N LYS A 42 -5.10 -10.24 -8.32
CA LYS A 42 -3.91 -9.66 -7.67
C LYS A 42 -4.03 -9.85 -6.16
N TRP A 43 -2.91 -10.25 -5.53
CA TRP A 43 -2.87 -10.59 -4.11
C TRP A 43 -3.97 -11.57 -3.67
N GLY A 44 -4.33 -12.51 -4.55
CA GLY A 44 -5.38 -13.50 -4.31
C GLY A 44 -6.82 -13.00 -4.46
N MET A 45 -7.04 -11.74 -4.87
CA MET A 45 -8.37 -11.12 -4.93
C MET A 45 -8.74 -10.63 -6.34
N PRO A 46 -10.02 -10.65 -6.73
CA PRO A 46 -10.53 -10.06 -7.97
C PRO A 46 -10.15 -8.60 -8.12
N SER A 47 -9.42 -8.31 -9.18
CA SER A 47 -8.97 -6.96 -9.54
C SER A 47 -9.34 -6.69 -10.99
N PHE A 48 -9.73 -5.46 -11.26
CA PHE A 48 -10.17 -5.01 -12.57
C PHE A 48 -9.21 -3.94 -13.06
N GLU A 49 -8.83 -4.00 -14.34
CA GLU A 49 -7.89 -3.09 -14.96
C GLU A 49 -8.49 -2.45 -16.22
N TYR A 50 -8.20 -1.17 -16.38
CA TYR A 50 -8.54 -0.42 -17.59
C TYR A 50 -7.58 0.76 -17.72
N LYS A 51 -6.66 0.71 -18.68
CA LYS A 51 -5.56 1.70 -18.82
C LYS A 51 -4.81 1.94 -17.49
N GLY A 52 -4.56 0.86 -16.75
CA GLY A 52 -3.99 0.88 -15.40
C GLY A 52 -4.97 0.41 -14.31
N PRO A 53 -4.63 0.59 -13.01
CA PRO A 53 -5.48 0.19 -11.89
C PRO A 53 -6.85 0.88 -11.94
N PHE A 54 -7.92 0.10 -11.72
CA PHE A 54 -9.29 0.60 -11.88
C PHE A 54 -10.13 0.40 -10.60
N CYS A 55 -10.55 -0.82 -10.32
CA CYS A 55 -11.29 -1.17 -9.10
C CYS A 55 -11.03 -2.62 -8.68
N SER A 56 -11.41 -2.99 -7.47
CA SER A 56 -11.32 -4.36 -6.97
C SER A 56 -12.40 -4.64 -5.94
N PHE A 57 -12.77 -5.90 -5.80
CA PHE A 57 -13.59 -6.37 -4.69
C PHE A 57 -12.97 -7.61 -4.05
N ALA A 58 -13.33 -7.86 -2.81
CA ALA A 58 -12.94 -9.06 -2.08
C ALA A 58 -14.04 -9.50 -1.13
N SER A 59 -14.01 -10.77 -0.72
CA SER A 59 -14.84 -11.32 0.36
C SER A 59 -13.98 -11.78 1.52
N PHE A 60 -14.40 -11.43 2.72
CA PHE A 60 -13.88 -11.91 3.99
C PHE A 60 -14.93 -12.80 4.68
N LYS A 61 -14.61 -13.31 5.88
CA LYS A 61 -15.50 -14.21 6.64
C LYS A 61 -16.87 -13.61 6.95
N GLN A 62 -16.95 -12.30 7.19
CA GLN A 62 -18.17 -11.64 7.69
C GLN A 62 -18.63 -10.45 6.84
N HIS A 63 -17.85 -10.02 5.86
CA HIS A 63 -18.22 -8.93 4.96
C HIS A 63 -17.51 -9.07 3.61
N ALA A 64 -18.06 -8.44 2.59
CA ALA A 64 -17.41 -8.15 1.34
C ALA A 64 -16.99 -6.69 1.29
N VAL A 65 -16.11 -6.37 0.35
CA VAL A 65 -15.64 -5.02 0.12
C VAL A 65 -15.55 -4.73 -1.38
N PHE A 66 -15.72 -3.46 -1.74
CA PHE A 66 -15.52 -2.96 -3.09
C PHE A 66 -14.88 -1.57 -3.03
N GLY A 67 -14.04 -1.26 -4.02
CA GLY A 67 -13.52 0.10 -4.12
C GLY A 67 -12.78 0.40 -5.42
N PHE A 68 -12.65 1.69 -5.68
CA PHE A 68 -11.91 2.24 -6.82
C PHE A 68 -10.52 2.70 -6.41
N TRP A 69 -9.55 2.56 -7.33
CA TRP A 69 -8.17 3.03 -7.11
C TRP A 69 -8.11 4.55 -6.87
N LYS A 70 -8.86 5.31 -7.67
CA LYS A 70 -8.91 6.78 -7.62
C LYS A 70 -10.16 7.32 -6.92
N TYR A 71 -10.71 6.60 -5.94
CA TYR A 71 -12.00 6.95 -5.32
C TYR A 71 -12.09 8.39 -4.79
N LYS A 72 -10.98 8.96 -4.28
CA LYS A 72 -10.92 10.35 -3.79
C LYS A 72 -11.19 11.41 -4.86
N LEU A 73 -11.11 11.04 -6.14
CA LEU A 73 -11.35 11.92 -7.29
C LEU A 73 -12.74 11.68 -7.92
N ILE A 74 -13.49 10.69 -7.44
CA ILE A 74 -14.85 10.42 -7.88
C ILE A 74 -15.79 11.37 -7.14
N LYS A 75 -16.68 12.03 -7.88
CA LYS A 75 -17.72 12.87 -7.30
C LYS A 75 -18.78 11.98 -6.67
N ASP A 76 -18.97 12.14 -5.37
CA ASP A 76 -19.93 11.37 -4.60
C ASP A 76 -20.69 12.27 -3.62
N PRO A 77 -21.73 12.98 -4.08
CA PRO A 77 -22.49 13.90 -3.25
C PRO A 77 -23.32 13.19 -2.15
N LYS A 78 -23.46 11.87 -2.23
CA LYS A 78 -24.24 11.07 -1.27
C LYS A 78 -23.37 10.36 -0.24
N GLY A 79 -22.05 10.45 -0.36
CA GLY A 79 -21.09 9.95 0.63
C GLY A 79 -21.08 8.44 0.77
N TYR A 80 -21.24 7.69 -0.33
CA TYR A 80 -21.06 6.24 -0.39
C TYR A 80 -19.58 5.79 -0.42
N LEU A 81 -18.67 6.65 -0.86
CA LEU A 81 -17.24 6.40 -0.99
C LEU A 81 -16.49 7.10 0.14
N GLY A 82 -15.75 6.34 0.95
CA GLY A 82 -14.87 6.88 1.97
C GLY A 82 -15.00 6.19 3.32
N GLU A 83 -14.56 6.88 4.36
CA GLU A 83 -14.31 6.29 5.68
C GLU A 83 -15.60 6.13 6.52
N ILE A 84 -16.65 6.89 6.19
CA ILE A 84 -17.90 6.96 6.96
C ILE A 84 -18.88 5.87 6.52
N PHE A 85 -19.07 5.69 5.20
CA PHE A 85 -20.04 4.74 4.68
C PHE A 85 -19.66 3.29 5.05
N ASN A 86 -20.63 2.54 5.58
CA ASN A 86 -20.44 1.15 6.03
C ASN A 86 -19.19 0.91 6.90
N LYS A 87 -18.81 1.88 7.75
CA LYS A 87 -17.60 1.80 8.61
C LYS A 87 -16.31 1.60 7.79
N GLY A 88 -16.17 2.34 6.70
CA GLY A 88 -15.13 2.15 5.68
C GLY A 88 -13.70 2.46 6.09
N GLY A 89 -13.47 3.23 7.15
CA GLY A 89 -12.11 3.59 7.62
C GLY A 89 -11.20 2.39 7.92
N ASP A 90 -11.78 1.30 8.43
CA ASP A 90 -11.05 0.07 8.80
C ASP A 90 -11.14 -1.04 7.74
N ALA A 91 -11.90 -0.82 6.65
CA ALA A 91 -12.16 -1.84 5.64
C ALA A 91 -11.24 -1.66 4.42
N MET A 92 -10.78 -2.77 3.83
CA MET A 92 -10.10 -2.72 2.53
C MET A 92 -11.12 -2.30 1.48
N GLY A 93 -10.99 -1.14 0.84
CA GLY A 93 -11.98 -0.64 -0.14
C GLY A 93 -12.59 0.69 0.31
N ASN A 94 -13.48 1.27 -0.50
CA ASN A 94 -14.06 2.59 -0.20
C ASN A 94 -15.59 2.58 -0.06
N LEU A 95 -16.25 1.44 -0.18
CA LEU A 95 -17.68 1.27 0.13
C LEU A 95 -17.95 0.65 1.51
N GLY A 96 -16.90 0.55 2.33
CA GLY A 96 -16.91 -0.07 3.64
C GLY A 96 -17.28 -1.57 3.63
N ARG A 97 -17.77 -2.05 4.79
CA ARG A 97 -18.11 -3.46 5.01
C ARG A 97 -19.52 -3.77 4.50
N ILE A 98 -19.60 -4.52 3.41
CA ILE A 98 -20.85 -4.90 2.76
C ILE A 98 -21.23 -6.30 3.26
N THR A 99 -22.31 -6.41 4.03
CA THR A 99 -22.81 -7.68 4.58
C THR A 99 -24.01 -8.23 3.81
N SER A 100 -24.71 -7.35 3.08
CA SER A 100 -25.85 -7.72 2.23
C SER A 100 -25.95 -6.84 0.99
N ILE A 101 -26.80 -7.24 0.04
CA ILE A 101 -27.12 -6.41 -1.15
C ILE A 101 -27.71 -5.05 -0.76
N LYS A 102 -28.37 -4.94 0.40
CA LYS A 102 -28.98 -3.69 0.87
C LYS A 102 -27.94 -2.65 1.28
N ASP A 103 -26.72 -3.08 1.57
CA ASP A 103 -25.61 -2.21 1.96
C ASP A 103 -24.92 -1.58 0.74
N LEU A 104 -25.28 -2.01 -0.47
CA LEU A 104 -24.77 -1.43 -1.72
C LEU A 104 -25.52 -0.14 -2.05
N PRO A 105 -24.82 0.87 -2.62
CA PRO A 105 -25.50 1.98 -3.27
C PRO A 105 -26.41 1.50 -4.39
N PRO A 106 -27.40 2.30 -4.81
CA PRO A 106 -28.22 1.98 -5.97
C PRO A 106 -27.37 1.70 -7.21
N ASP A 107 -27.78 0.75 -8.05
CA ASP A 107 -27.03 0.29 -9.22
C ASP A 107 -26.59 1.44 -10.14
N LYS A 108 -27.46 2.45 -10.30
CA LYS A 108 -27.17 3.66 -11.09
C LYS A 108 -25.97 4.43 -10.54
N ILE A 109 -25.82 4.50 -9.22
CA ILE A 109 -24.71 5.18 -8.55
C ILE A 109 -23.41 4.38 -8.74
N ILE A 110 -23.44 3.06 -8.58
CA ILE A 110 -22.26 2.21 -8.83
C ILE A 110 -21.80 2.35 -10.29
N ILE A 111 -22.72 2.29 -11.25
CA ILE A 111 -22.41 2.46 -12.67
C ILE A 111 -21.83 3.86 -12.94
N ASP A 112 -22.38 4.89 -12.31
CA ASP A 112 -21.85 6.25 -12.41
C ASP A 112 -20.41 6.33 -11.90
N PHE A 113 -20.09 5.75 -10.73
CA PHE A 113 -18.72 5.67 -10.23
C PHE A 113 -17.78 4.91 -11.18
N VAL A 114 -18.23 3.81 -11.79
CA VAL A 114 -17.46 3.08 -12.81
C VAL A 114 -17.16 3.97 -14.01
N LYS A 115 -18.12 4.75 -14.50
CA LYS A 115 -17.93 5.69 -15.61
C LYS A 115 -16.97 6.83 -15.25
N GLN A 116 -17.10 7.41 -14.06
CA GLN A 116 -16.18 8.43 -13.56
C GLN A 116 -14.75 7.88 -13.45
N ALA A 117 -14.57 6.69 -12.87
CA ALA A 117 -13.28 6.03 -12.79
C ALA A 117 -12.69 5.77 -14.18
N LYS A 118 -13.54 5.43 -15.17
CA LYS A 118 -13.09 5.16 -16.55
C LYS A 118 -12.54 6.44 -17.15
N LYS A 119 -13.29 7.55 -17.00
CA LYS A 119 -12.84 8.86 -17.43
C LYS A 119 -11.52 9.28 -16.79
N LEU A 120 -11.33 9.05 -15.48
CA LEU A 120 -10.06 9.35 -14.81
C LEU A 120 -8.86 8.57 -15.37
N ASN A 121 -9.08 7.36 -15.89
CA ASN A 121 -8.04 6.57 -16.53
C ASN A 121 -7.84 6.96 -18.00
N ASP A 122 -8.92 7.29 -18.73
CA ASP A 122 -8.87 7.84 -20.08
C ASP A 122 -8.10 9.16 -20.13
N ASP A 123 -8.35 10.05 -19.17
CA ASP A 123 -7.73 11.37 -19.05
C ASP A 123 -6.30 11.29 -18.44
N GLY A 124 -5.79 10.11 -18.10
CA GLY A 124 -4.44 9.93 -17.56
C GLY A 124 -4.21 10.55 -16.17
N VAL A 125 -5.26 10.89 -15.43
CA VAL A 125 -5.19 11.59 -14.13
C VAL A 125 -4.39 10.77 -13.12
N LYS A 126 -3.37 11.35 -12.50
CA LYS A 126 -2.58 10.69 -11.45
C LYS A 126 -3.10 11.10 -10.07
N LEU A 127 -3.00 10.19 -9.10
CA LEU A 127 -3.26 10.54 -7.70
C LEU A 127 -2.19 11.53 -7.22
N PRO A 128 -2.55 12.53 -6.39
CA PRO A 128 -1.57 13.42 -5.80
C PRO A 128 -0.58 12.62 -4.96
N ALA A 129 0.70 13.04 -5.00
CA ALA A 129 1.72 12.42 -4.17
C ALA A 129 1.32 12.52 -2.69
N LYS A 130 1.47 11.42 -1.94
CA LYS A 130 1.30 11.49 -0.47
C LYS A 130 2.32 12.51 0.07
N PRO A 131 1.91 13.41 0.98
CA PRO A 131 2.86 14.32 1.62
C PRO A 131 3.97 13.50 2.26
N LYS A 132 5.22 13.89 2.02
CA LYS A 132 6.37 13.25 2.65
C LYS A 132 6.24 13.50 4.16
N LYS A 133 6.22 12.44 4.97
CA LYS A 133 6.30 12.59 6.42
C LYS A 133 7.56 13.42 6.74
N PRO A 134 7.50 14.39 7.65
CA PRO A 134 8.69 15.11 8.10
C PRO A 134 9.72 14.09 8.55
N LYS A 135 10.98 14.28 8.16
CA LYS A 135 12.08 13.46 8.69
C LYS A 135 12.26 13.87 10.15
N THR A 136 11.93 12.98 11.08
CA THR A 136 12.31 13.15 12.49
C THR A 136 13.84 13.27 12.55
N GLU A 137 14.37 14.19 13.34
CA GLU A 137 15.81 14.29 13.53
C GLU A 137 16.35 13.02 14.19
N LEU A 138 17.49 12.52 13.73
CA LEU A 138 18.10 11.33 14.33
C LEU A 138 18.77 11.73 15.64
N VAL A 139 18.37 11.11 16.74
CA VAL A 139 19.11 11.21 18.00
C VAL A 139 20.36 10.35 17.87
N ILE A 140 21.54 10.98 17.86
CA ILE A 140 22.84 10.32 17.73
C ILE A 140 23.50 10.29 19.12
N PRO A 141 23.60 9.13 19.78
CA PRO A 141 24.21 9.06 21.10
C PRO A 141 25.71 9.39 21.07
N ASP A 142 26.22 10.04 22.12
CA ASP A 142 27.63 10.41 22.24
C ASP A 142 28.57 9.21 22.18
N TYR A 143 28.18 8.11 22.83
CA TYR A 143 28.97 6.87 22.84
C TYR A 143 29.11 6.25 21.43
N PHE A 144 28.23 6.61 20.49
CA PHE A 144 28.33 6.20 19.09
C PHE A 144 29.19 7.16 18.27
N ILE A 145 28.94 8.47 18.36
CA ILE A 145 29.60 9.44 17.47
C ILE A 145 31.03 9.77 17.90
N ASN A 146 31.34 9.75 19.20
CA ASN A 146 32.66 10.12 19.69
C ASN A 146 33.77 9.17 19.19
N PRO A 147 33.61 7.84 19.22
CA PRO A 147 34.58 6.92 18.61
C PRO A 147 34.71 7.10 17.09
N ILE A 148 33.60 7.37 16.39
CA ILE A 148 33.61 7.58 14.93
C ILE A 148 34.36 8.86 14.55
N LYS A 149 34.22 9.94 15.32
CA LYS A 149 34.94 11.21 15.11
C LYS A 149 36.47 11.04 15.14
N GLN A 150 36.99 10.07 15.90
CA GLN A 150 38.43 9.78 15.94
C GLN A 150 38.97 9.20 14.63
N ASN A 151 38.09 8.66 13.78
CA ASN A 151 38.45 8.18 12.46
C ASN A 151 37.82 9.11 11.40
N LYS A 152 38.65 10.03 10.88
CA LYS A 152 38.22 11.06 9.91
C LYS A 152 37.45 10.47 8.73
N LYS A 153 37.94 9.37 8.15
CA LYS A 153 37.30 8.71 7.00
C LYS A 153 35.94 8.12 7.37
N ALA A 154 35.84 7.46 8.52
CA ALA A 154 34.56 6.93 9.01
C ALA A 154 33.54 8.04 9.29
N PHE A 155 33.99 9.15 9.88
CA PHE A 155 33.14 10.30 10.20
C PHE A 155 32.61 10.99 8.93
N GLU A 156 33.46 11.22 7.93
CA GLU A 156 33.06 11.79 6.64
C GLU A 156 32.06 10.88 5.91
N THR A 157 32.33 9.56 5.85
CA THR A 157 31.38 8.58 5.29
C THR A 157 30.05 8.64 6.02
N PHE A 158 30.05 8.61 7.35
CA PHE A 158 28.81 8.65 8.13
C PHE A 158 28.02 9.92 7.86
N ASN A 159 28.67 11.09 7.79
CA ASN A 159 28.00 12.36 7.55
C ASN A 159 27.42 12.48 6.12
N SER A 160 28.09 11.90 5.12
CA SER A 160 27.61 11.87 3.74
C SER A 160 26.44 10.90 3.50
N PHE A 161 26.21 9.96 4.41
CA PHE A 161 25.12 9.00 4.27
C PHE A 161 23.72 9.61 4.33
N SER A 162 22.82 9.01 3.55
CA SER A 162 21.40 9.32 3.61
C SER A 162 20.82 9.04 4.99
N TYR A 163 19.71 9.71 5.32
CA TYR A 163 18.98 9.51 6.58
C TYR A 163 18.77 8.02 6.90
N SER A 164 18.35 7.22 5.92
CA SER A 164 18.07 5.79 6.12
C SER A 164 19.33 5.01 6.50
N HIS A 165 20.46 5.26 5.83
CA HIS A 165 21.72 4.59 6.16
C HIS A 165 22.24 4.98 7.55
N LYS A 166 22.15 6.27 7.92
CA LYS A 166 22.50 6.72 9.28
C LYS A 166 21.61 6.03 10.32
N LYS A 167 20.30 6.00 10.07
CA LYS A 167 19.31 5.37 10.94
C LYS A 167 19.57 3.88 11.14
N GLU A 168 19.90 3.13 10.08
CA GLU A 168 20.20 1.69 10.17
C GLU A 168 21.39 1.38 11.09
N TYR A 169 22.45 2.20 11.04
CA TYR A 169 23.56 2.06 11.99
C TYR A 169 23.10 2.37 13.41
N LEU A 170 22.41 3.49 13.62
CA LEU A 170 21.95 3.89 14.94
C LEU A 170 21.04 2.84 15.56
N GLU A 171 20.03 2.34 14.84
CA GLU A 171 19.13 1.28 15.32
C GLU A 171 19.92 0.03 15.69
N TRP A 172 20.84 -0.42 14.83
CA TRP A 172 21.69 -1.58 15.13
C TRP A 172 22.55 -1.37 16.38
N ILE A 173 23.03 -0.16 16.66
CA ILE A 173 23.79 0.10 17.88
C ILE A 173 22.85 0.18 19.09
N THR A 174 21.74 0.91 19.01
CA THR A 174 20.83 1.16 20.13
C THR A 174 20.03 -0.07 20.56
N GLU A 175 19.81 -1.04 19.66
CA GLU A 175 19.18 -2.33 19.97
C GLU A 175 20.06 -3.23 20.87
N ALA A 176 21.38 -2.98 20.93
CA ALA A 176 22.26 -3.76 21.79
C ALA A 176 22.05 -3.42 23.26
N LYS A 177 21.65 -4.41 24.08
CA LYS A 177 21.34 -4.22 25.50
C LYS A 177 22.58 -4.06 26.38
N THR A 178 23.69 -4.71 26.04
CA THR A 178 24.93 -4.67 26.83
C THR A 178 25.98 -3.76 26.20
N ASP A 179 26.77 -3.09 27.03
CA ASP A 179 27.81 -2.18 26.55
C ASP A 179 28.92 -2.91 25.80
N GLU A 180 29.24 -4.15 26.18
CA GLU A 180 30.17 -5.00 25.43
C GLU A 180 29.70 -5.20 23.98
N THR A 181 28.40 -5.48 23.78
CA THR A 181 27.84 -5.66 22.43
C THR A 181 27.81 -4.33 21.67
N LYS A 182 27.45 -3.22 22.33
CA LYS A 182 27.50 -1.88 21.71
C LYS A 182 28.91 -1.57 21.22
N ASN A 183 29.92 -1.77 22.06
CA ASN A 183 31.32 -1.50 21.73
C ASN A 183 31.79 -2.35 20.55
N LYS A 184 31.49 -3.66 20.53
CA LYS A 184 31.79 -4.53 19.38
C LYS A 184 31.15 -4.01 18.09
N ARG A 185 29.87 -3.63 18.13
CA ARG A 185 29.15 -3.11 16.95
C ARG A 185 29.69 -1.73 16.51
N ILE A 186 30.13 -0.88 17.43
CA ILE A 186 30.77 0.41 17.13
C ILE A 186 32.11 0.20 16.42
N THR A 187 32.95 -0.72 16.90
CA THR A 187 34.21 -1.07 16.23
C THR A 187 33.97 -1.54 14.79
N THR A 188 33.02 -2.47 14.59
CA THR A 188 32.61 -2.91 13.25
C THR A 188 32.05 -1.76 12.40
N THR A 189 31.32 -0.83 13.02
CA THR A 189 30.79 0.34 12.31
C THR A 189 31.91 1.23 11.80
N ILE A 190 32.93 1.52 12.61
CA ILE A 190 34.10 2.32 12.22
C ILE A 190 34.83 1.66 11.05
N GLU A 191 35.05 0.35 11.11
CA GLU A 191 35.67 -0.42 10.03
C GLU A 191 34.88 -0.27 8.72
N TRP A 192 33.58 -0.55 8.74
CA TRP A 192 32.75 -0.49 7.54
C TRP A 192 32.59 0.94 6.99
N LEU A 193 32.45 1.93 7.86
CA LEU A 193 32.40 3.33 7.43
C LEU A 193 33.73 3.78 6.82
N SER A 194 34.86 3.30 7.34
CA SER A 194 36.19 3.55 6.74
C SER A 194 36.32 2.95 5.35
N GLU A 195 35.52 1.94 5.01
CA GLU A 195 35.45 1.34 3.68
C GLU A 195 34.32 1.90 2.81
N GLY A 196 33.58 2.92 3.28
CA GLY A 196 32.45 3.50 2.55
C GLY A 196 31.19 2.63 2.53
N ARG A 197 31.12 1.61 3.38
CA ARG A 197 30.05 0.60 3.36
C ARG A 197 28.86 1.03 4.23
N SER A 198 27.64 0.78 3.76
CA SER A 198 26.40 0.92 4.55
C SER A 198 26.16 -0.29 5.44
N ARG A 199 25.38 -0.18 6.53
CA ARG A 199 25.16 -1.29 7.50
C ARG A 199 24.82 -2.64 6.86
N ASN A 200 23.96 -2.65 5.84
CA ASN A 200 23.47 -3.85 5.16
C ASN A 200 24.17 -4.14 3.82
N TRP A 201 25.39 -3.61 3.63
CA TRP A 201 26.12 -3.72 2.36
C TRP A 201 26.29 -5.16 1.85
N LYS A 202 26.44 -6.14 2.75
CA LYS A 202 26.60 -7.57 2.39
C LYS A 202 25.39 -8.17 1.67
N TYR A 203 24.22 -7.56 1.81
CA TYR A 203 22.97 -8.02 1.18
C TYR A 203 22.59 -7.23 -0.07
N LYS A 204 23.35 -6.18 -0.40
CA LYS A 204 23.16 -5.44 -1.64
C LYS A 204 23.70 -6.31 -2.77
N LYS A 205 22.81 -6.76 -3.67
CA LYS A 205 23.22 -7.37 -4.93
C LYS A 205 24.03 -6.31 -5.70
N LYS A 206 25.18 -6.73 -6.25
CA LYS A 206 26.01 -5.89 -7.15
C LYS A 206 25.20 -5.44 -8.35
#